data_AF-A0A844ELE5-F1
#
_entry.id   AF-A0A844ELE5-F1
#
_cell.length_a   1.000
_cell.length_b   1.000
_cell.length_c   1.000
_cell.angle_alpha   90.00
_cell.angle_beta   90.00
_cell.angle_gamma   90.00
#
_symmetry.space_group_name_H-M   'P 1'
#
loop_
_entity.id
_entity.type
_entity.pdbx_description
1 polymer ?
#
loop_
_entity_poly.entity_id
_entity_poly.type
_entity_poly.pdbx_seq_one_letter_code
_entity_poly.pdbx_strand_id
1 'polypeptide(L)'
;EEDRLAKGATGVKRTTGQHPAGIIVVPDYMDIYDFTPIQYPADDQDAAWKTTHFDFHSIHDNILKIDILGHDDPTMIRMLQDLSGIDPKTIPMDDPGVMSIFSSPEILGVKEDQIQSKTGTLGVPEFGTRFVRGMLEQTHPSNYSELLQISGLSHGTDVWIGNADELIKNGTATIANVIGCRDNIMTDLINWGLDSELSFQIMESVRHGR
;
A
#
# COMPACT_ATOMS: atom_id res chain seq x y z
N GLU A 1 10.93 28.55 22.18
CA GLU A 1 9.98 29.57 21.68
C GLU A 1 9.55 29.26 20.26
N GLU A 2 10.49 29.07 19.33
CA GLU A 2 10.20 28.70 17.93
C GLU A 2 9.29 27.47 17.80
N ASP A 3 9.57 26.37 18.51
CA ASP A 3 8.72 25.17 18.47
C ASP A 3 7.28 25.41 18.94
N ARG A 4 7.10 26.30 19.93
CA ARG A 4 5.78 26.64 20.48
C ARG A 4 4.98 27.45 19.45
N LEU A 5 5.63 28.41 18.81
CA LEU A 5 5.02 29.24 17.77
C LEU A 5 4.69 28.43 16.52
N ALA A 6 5.61 27.57 16.08
CA ALA A 6 5.39 26.67 14.95
C ALA A 6 4.19 25.75 15.20
N LYS A 7 4.13 25.10 16.38
CA LYS A 7 2.98 24.25 16.76
C LYS A 7 1.67 25.01 16.84
N GLY A 8 1.68 26.29 17.23
CA GLY A 8 0.48 27.12 17.26
C GLY A 8 -0.09 27.48 15.88
N ALA A 9 0.71 27.35 14.82
CA ALA A 9 0.32 27.66 13.45
C ALA A 9 -0.06 26.43 12.60
N THR A 10 0.18 25.21 13.08
CA THR A 10 -0.17 23.99 12.35
C THR A 10 -1.68 23.76 12.33
N GLY A 11 -2.17 23.14 11.26
CA GLY A 11 -3.60 22.81 11.09
C GLY A 11 -4.50 23.96 10.63
N VAL A 12 -3.99 25.20 10.55
CA VAL A 12 -4.75 26.33 10.00
C VAL A 12 -4.93 26.14 8.49
N LYS A 13 -6.18 26.17 8.01
CA LYS A 13 -6.51 26.07 6.58
C LYS A 13 -5.82 27.18 5.79
N ARG A 14 -5.10 26.81 4.73
CA ARG A 14 -4.41 27.76 3.83
C ARG A 14 -4.97 27.76 2.40
N THR A 15 -5.35 26.60 1.88
CA THR A 15 -5.83 26.42 0.50
C THR A 15 -6.88 25.31 0.44
N THR A 16 -7.53 25.15 -0.72
CA THR A 16 -8.32 23.97 -1.08
C THR A 16 -7.67 23.26 -2.27
N GLY A 17 -8.11 22.04 -2.59
CA GLY A 17 -7.52 21.25 -3.66
C GLY A 17 -8.44 20.10 -4.09
N GLN A 18 -7.87 19.16 -4.82
CA GLN A 18 -8.57 17.96 -5.29
C GLN A 18 -8.07 16.73 -4.55
N HIS A 19 -8.97 15.79 -4.27
CA HIS A 19 -8.55 14.44 -3.92
C HIS A 19 -7.91 13.82 -5.16
N PRO A 20 -6.78 13.09 -5.03
CA PRO A 20 -6.04 12.57 -6.18
C PRO A 20 -6.78 11.53 -7.05
N ALA A 21 -8.02 11.15 -6.73
CA ALA A 21 -8.69 9.99 -7.35
C ALA A 21 -10.18 9.80 -7.00
N GLY A 22 -10.64 10.34 -5.87
CA GLY A 22 -11.93 9.99 -5.30
C GLY A 22 -13.08 10.69 -6.02
N ILE A 23 -13.97 9.91 -6.63
CA ILE A 23 -15.23 10.38 -7.20
C ILE A 23 -16.37 10.06 -6.26
N ILE A 24 -17.14 11.08 -5.90
CA ILE A 24 -18.32 10.94 -5.03
C ILE A 24 -19.54 10.63 -5.88
N VAL A 25 -20.25 9.55 -5.54
CA VAL A 25 -21.42 9.09 -6.28
C VAL A 25 -22.68 9.42 -5.49
N VAL A 26 -23.43 10.42 -5.98
CA VAL A 26 -24.70 10.83 -5.38
C VAL A 26 -25.82 9.92 -5.91
N PRO A 27 -26.62 9.29 -5.03
CA PRO A 27 -27.80 8.54 -5.45
C PRO A 27 -28.79 9.44 -6.19
N ASP A 28 -29.47 8.92 -7.23
CA ASP A 28 -30.40 9.69 -8.06
C ASP A 28 -31.65 10.21 -7.31
N TYR A 29 -31.94 9.63 -6.15
CA TYR A 29 -33.03 10.03 -5.25
C TYR A 29 -32.61 11.06 -4.18
N MET A 30 -31.37 11.57 -4.21
CA MET A 30 -30.83 12.57 -3.28
C MET A 30 -30.09 13.69 -4.03
N ASP A 31 -29.81 14.79 -3.34
CA ASP A 31 -29.00 15.89 -3.87
C ASP A 31 -27.63 15.93 -3.17
N ILE A 32 -26.57 16.41 -3.85
CA ILE A 32 -25.26 16.63 -3.23
C ILE A 32 -25.35 17.54 -2.00
N TYR A 33 -26.29 18.50 -2.01
CA TYR A 33 -26.50 19.44 -0.91
C TYR A 33 -27.07 18.79 0.36
N ASP A 34 -27.60 17.56 0.28
CA ASP A 34 -27.98 16.77 1.46
C ASP A 34 -26.74 16.33 2.25
N PHE A 35 -25.56 16.33 1.61
CA PHE A 35 -24.30 15.85 2.19
C PHE A 35 -23.29 16.99 2.41
N THR A 36 -23.11 17.87 1.42
CA THR A 36 -22.01 18.83 1.41
C THR A 36 -22.24 19.96 0.40
N PRO A 37 -21.83 21.20 0.70
CA PRO A 37 -21.69 22.23 -0.33
C PRO A 37 -20.68 21.79 -1.41
N ILE A 38 -20.75 22.42 -2.57
CA ILE A 38 -19.79 22.21 -3.66
C ILE A 38 -19.02 23.50 -3.95
N GLN A 39 -17.80 23.35 -4.44
CA GLN A 39 -16.94 24.47 -4.84
C GLN A 39 -16.06 24.08 -6.02
N TYR A 40 -15.20 25.00 -6.45
CA TYR A 40 -14.07 24.68 -7.30
C TYR A 40 -12.80 24.49 -6.46
N PRO A 41 -11.91 23.58 -6.86
CA PRO A 41 -10.62 23.41 -6.20
C PRO A 41 -9.75 24.65 -6.43
N ALA A 42 -9.17 25.18 -5.36
CA ALA A 42 -8.41 26.44 -5.38
C ALA A 42 -9.17 27.63 -6.00
N ASP A 43 -10.50 27.57 -6.00
CA ASP A 43 -11.43 28.55 -6.60
C ASP A 43 -11.26 28.77 -8.12
N ASP A 44 -10.57 27.85 -8.81
CA ASP A 44 -10.37 27.88 -10.26
C ASP A 44 -11.69 27.59 -11.01
N GLN A 45 -12.30 28.63 -11.59
CA GLN A 45 -13.58 28.53 -12.31
C GLN A 45 -13.47 27.81 -13.66
N ASP A 46 -12.25 27.65 -14.19
CA ASP A 46 -11.99 26.94 -15.43
C ASP A 46 -11.71 25.43 -15.18
N ALA A 47 -11.72 24.99 -13.93
CA ALA A 47 -11.51 23.59 -13.57
C ALA A 47 -12.64 22.69 -14.14
N ALA A 48 -12.25 21.57 -14.74
CA ALA A 48 -13.17 20.62 -15.35
C ALA A 48 -14.13 19.94 -14.34
N TRP A 49 -13.76 19.93 -13.06
CA TRP A 49 -14.50 19.26 -11.99
C TRP A 49 -14.77 20.21 -10.82
N LYS A 50 -15.98 20.10 -10.26
CA LYS A 50 -16.31 20.66 -8.94
C LYS A 50 -15.85 19.68 -7.85
N THR A 51 -15.53 20.22 -6.68
CA THR A 51 -15.17 19.44 -5.50
C THR A 51 -16.20 19.61 -4.39
N THR A 52 -16.28 18.63 -3.49
CA THR A 52 -17.01 18.75 -2.24
C THR A 52 -16.32 19.77 -1.32
N HIS A 53 -17.10 20.55 -0.58
CA HIS A 53 -16.54 21.51 0.37
C HIS A 53 -15.99 20.80 1.61
N PHE A 54 -16.72 19.81 2.11
CA PHE A 54 -16.20 18.86 3.08
C PHE A 54 -15.23 17.89 2.42
N ASP A 55 -14.18 17.52 3.16
CA ASP A 55 -13.33 16.41 2.78
C ASP A 55 -14.08 15.07 2.92
N PHE A 56 -13.54 14.02 2.33
CA PHE A 56 -14.18 12.70 2.36
C PHE A 56 -14.29 12.14 3.78
N HIS A 57 -13.34 12.42 4.68
CA HIS A 57 -13.39 11.92 6.07
C HIS A 57 -14.66 12.38 6.79
N SER A 58 -15.13 13.59 6.49
CA SER A 58 -16.34 14.16 7.08
C SER A 58 -17.64 13.54 6.55
N ILE A 59 -17.60 12.82 5.42
CA ILE A 59 -18.78 12.25 4.75
C ILE A 59 -18.63 10.76 4.41
N HIS A 60 -17.60 10.09 4.96
CA HIS A 60 -17.21 8.72 4.64
C HIS A 60 -18.36 7.71 4.76
N ASP A 61 -19.18 7.85 5.81
CA ASP A 61 -20.27 6.92 6.12
C ASP A 61 -21.59 7.27 5.40
N ASN A 62 -21.62 8.38 4.67
CA ASN A 62 -22.85 8.92 4.10
C ASN A 62 -22.96 8.67 2.60
N ILE A 63 -21.83 8.62 1.89
CA ILE A 63 -21.80 8.58 0.43
C ILE A 63 -20.69 7.68 -0.09
N LEU A 64 -21.01 6.94 -1.15
CA LEU A 64 -20.06 6.06 -1.79
C LEU A 64 -19.00 6.86 -2.56
N LYS A 65 -17.76 6.37 -2.48
CA LYS A 65 -16.62 6.89 -3.22
C LYS A 65 -16.08 5.82 -4.15
N ILE A 66 -15.79 6.19 -5.40
CA ILE A 66 -15.01 5.40 -6.34
C ILE A 66 -13.61 6.00 -6.39
N ASP A 67 -12.60 5.25 -5.93
CA ASP A 67 -11.21 5.67 -6.06
C ASP A 67 -10.66 5.27 -7.45
N ILE A 68 -10.52 6.27 -8.33
CA ILE A 68 -9.94 6.13 -9.67
C ILE A 68 -8.50 6.65 -9.62
N LEU A 69 -7.59 5.84 -9.08
CA LEU A 69 -6.20 6.20 -8.87
C LEU A 69 -5.40 6.14 -10.17
N GLY A 70 -4.52 7.13 -10.36
CA GLY A 70 -3.42 7.02 -11.32
C GLY A 70 -2.31 6.15 -10.74
N HIS A 71 -1.78 5.21 -11.53
CA HIS A 71 -0.66 4.35 -11.15
C HIS A 71 0.20 4.02 -12.37
N ASP A 72 1.50 3.84 -12.16
CA ASP A 72 2.45 3.59 -13.25
C ASP A 72 2.50 2.12 -13.66
N ASP A 73 2.32 1.16 -12.73
CA ASP A 73 2.33 -0.28 -13.04
C ASP A 73 1.45 -0.69 -14.24
N PRO A 74 0.17 -0.27 -14.36
CA PRO A 74 -0.63 -0.59 -15.55
C PRO A 74 -0.02 -0.04 -16.85
N THR A 75 0.60 1.14 -16.79
CA THR A 75 1.26 1.76 -17.95
C THR A 75 2.53 1.00 -18.34
N MET A 76 3.34 0.61 -17.36
CA MET A 76 4.57 -0.17 -17.55
C MET A 76 4.25 -1.54 -18.16
N ILE A 77 3.30 -2.27 -17.58
CA ILE A 77 2.91 -3.60 -18.05
C ILE A 77 2.31 -3.52 -19.46
N ARG A 78 1.48 -2.49 -19.74
CA ARG A 78 0.94 -2.26 -21.09
C ARG A 78 2.04 -2.03 -22.11
N MET A 79 3.02 -1.18 -21.79
CA MET A 79 4.14 -0.92 -22.69
C MET A 79 4.96 -2.19 -22.95
N LEU A 80 5.21 -3.01 -21.92
CA LEU A 80 5.89 -4.29 -22.08
C LEU A 80 5.10 -5.26 -22.97
N GLN A 81 3.77 -5.33 -22.81
CA GLN A 81 2.89 -6.10 -23.68
C GLN A 81 2.96 -5.61 -25.13
N ASP A 82 2.83 -4.29 -25.36
CA ASP A 82 2.85 -3.68 -26.69
C ASP A 82 4.19 -3.92 -27.41
N LEU A 83 5.31 -3.97 -26.67
CA LEU A 83 6.64 -4.19 -27.22
C LEU A 83 6.97 -5.68 -27.45
N SER A 84 6.49 -6.58 -26.58
CA SER A 84 6.84 -8.01 -26.63
C SER A 84 5.81 -8.88 -27.34
N GLY A 85 4.55 -8.42 -27.43
CA GLY A 85 3.41 -9.21 -27.89
C GLY A 85 2.94 -10.28 -26.89
N ILE A 86 3.52 -10.34 -25.69
CA ILE A 86 3.19 -11.32 -24.66
C ILE A 86 1.98 -10.83 -23.85
N ASP A 87 0.96 -11.67 -23.67
CA ASP A 87 -0.16 -11.39 -22.77
C ASP A 87 0.30 -11.51 -21.30
N PRO A 88 0.28 -10.43 -20.50
CA PRO A 88 0.72 -10.45 -19.11
C PRO A 88 -0.01 -11.50 -18.25
N LYS A 89 -1.25 -11.87 -18.60
CA LYS A 89 -2.03 -12.87 -17.85
C LYS A 89 -1.51 -14.30 -18.03
N THR A 90 -0.64 -14.51 -19.01
CA THR A 90 -0.01 -15.81 -19.27
C THR A 90 1.31 -16.00 -18.54
N ILE A 91 1.81 -14.96 -17.86
CA ILE A 91 3.08 -15.01 -17.13
C ILE A 91 2.92 -15.89 -15.87
N PRO A 92 3.75 -16.92 -15.69
CA PRO A 92 3.73 -17.75 -14.48
C PRO A 92 4.18 -16.96 -13.24
N MET A 93 3.50 -17.20 -12.12
CA MET A 93 3.78 -16.53 -10.84
C MET A 93 4.91 -17.21 -10.05
N ASP A 94 5.38 -18.37 -10.52
CA ASP A 94 6.33 -19.25 -9.86
C ASP A 94 7.55 -19.59 -10.74
N ASP A 95 7.80 -18.81 -11.79
CA ASP A 95 9.01 -18.98 -12.62
C ASP A 95 10.28 -18.90 -11.77
N PRO A 96 11.10 -19.96 -11.70
CA PRO A 96 12.27 -19.97 -10.83
C PRO A 96 13.31 -18.90 -11.17
N GLY A 97 13.42 -18.53 -12.45
CA GLY A 97 14.31 -17.47 -12.91
C GLY A 97 13.83 -16.11 -12.42
N VAL A 98 12.55 -15.79 -12.60
CA VAL A 98 11.95 -14.54 -12.10
C VAL A 98 12.00 -14.49 -10.57
N MET A 99 11.61 -15.56 -9.87
CA MET A 99 11.62 -15.61 -8.41
C MET A 99 13.03 -15.45 -7.83
N SER A 100 14.06 -15.92 -8.53
CA SER A 100 15.45 -15.79 -8.06
C SER A 100 15.92 -14.34 -7.91
N ILE A 101 15.34 -13.38 -8.67
CA ILE A 101 15.74 -11.96 -8.57
C ILE A 101 15.48 -11.38 -7.18
N PHE A 102 14.52 -11.94 -6.43
CA PHE A 102 14.19 -11.49 -5.08
C PHE A 102 15.24 -11.91 -4.04
N SER A 103 16.14 -12.85 -4.40
CA SER A 103 17.20 -13.34 -3.51
C SER A 103 18.62 -13.10 -4.04
N SER A 104 18.81 -12.93 -5.34
CA SER A 104 20.14 -12.78 -5.96
C SER A 104 20.08 -12.09 -7.33
N PRO A 105 21.12 -11.34 -7.76
CA PRO A 105 21.20 -10.80 -9.12
C PRO A 105 21.80 -11.78 -10.15
N GLU A 106 22.16 -13.00 -9.75
CA GLU A 106 22.89 -13.96 -10.60
C GLU A 106 22.21 -14.23 -11.95
N ILE A 107 20.89 -14.38 -11.96
CA ILE A 107 20.11 -14.62 -13.20
C ILE A 107 20.17 -13.44 -14.18
N LEU A 108 20.43 -12.23 -13.67
CA LEU A 108 20.61 -11.02 -14.47
C LEU A 108 22.01 -10.95 -15.11
N GLY A 109 22.90 -11.89 -14.78
CA GLY A 109 24.25 -11.96 -15.32
C GLY A 109 25.22 -10.91 -14.75
N VAL A 110 24.89 -10.33 -13.59
CA VAL A 110 25.71 -9.33 -12.91
C VAL A 110 26.04 -9.75 -11.48
N LYS A 111 27.17 -9.28 -10.99
CA LYS A 111 27.59 -9.48 -9.59
C LYS A 111 27.03 -8.37 -8.69
N GLU A 112 26.89 -8.69 -7.40
CA GLU A 112 26.35 -7.76 -6.40
C GLU A 112 27.11 -6.43 -6.33
N ASP A 113 28.44 -6.46 -6.50
CA ASP A 113 29.33 -5.29 -6.47
C ASP A 113 29.12 -4.35 -7.67
N GLN A 114 28.73 -4.89 -8.83
CA GLN A 114 28.47 -4.10 -10.05
C GLN A 114 27.21 -3.23 -9.93
N ILE A 115 26.21 -3.70 -9.18
CA ILE A 115 24.93 -3.02 -9.01
C ILE A 115 24.68 -2.50 -7.58
N GLN A 116 25.65 -2.72 -6.68
CA GLN A 116 25.56 -2.35 -5.26
C GLN A 116 24.27 -2.88 -4.60
N SER A 117 23.93 -4.15 -4.89
CA SER A 117 22.70 -4.80 -4.44
C SER A 117 22.90 -6.31 -4.34
N LYS A 118 22.48 -6.92 -3.23
CA LYS A 118 22.48 -8.38 -3.08
C LYS A 118 21.28 -9.07 -3.72
N THR A 119 20.25 -8.29 -4.09
CA THR A 119 19.08 -8.77 -4.82
C THR A 119 19.04 -8.17 -6.23
N GLY A 120 18.32 -8.81 -7.13
CA GLY A 120 18.01 -8.35 -8.48
C GLY A 120 16.75 -7.49 -8.61
N THR A 121 16.23 -6.91 -7.53
CA THR A 121 14.93 -6.21 -7.52
C THR A 121 15.00 -4.71 -7.84
N LEU A 122 16.15 -4.19 -8.27
CA LEU A 122 16.26 -2.77 -8.65
C LEU A 122 15.27 -2.42 -9.78
N GLY A 123 14.43 -1.42 -9.54
CA GLY A 123 13.39 -1.00 -10.48
C GLY A 123 12.08 -1.81 -10.43
N VAL A 124 12.01 -2.87 -9.61
CA VAL A 124 10.76 -3.57 -9.33
C VAL A 124 9.90 -2.71 -8.40
N PRO A 125 8.63 -2.42 -8.74
CA PRO A 125 7.72 -1.67 -7.87
C PRO A 125 7.70 -2.26 -6.46
N GLU A 126 7.74 -1.37 -5.45
CA GLU A 126 7.90 -1.68 -4.01
C GLU A 126 9.22 -2.36 -3.60
N PHE A 127 9.60 -3.45 -4.27
CA PHE A 127 10.74 -4.29 -3.91
C PHE A 127 12.11 -3.72 -4.27
N GLY A 128 12.18 -2.66 -5.08
CA GLY A 128 13.43 -2.00 -5.45
C GLY A 128 13.97 -1.03 -4.40
N THR A 129 13.15 -0.64 -3.43
CA THR A 129 13.56 0.33 -2.40
C THR A 129 14.68 -0.24 -1.52
N ARG A 130 15.53 0.63 -0.97
CA ARG A 130 16.61 0.19 -0.05
C ARG A 130 16.05 -0.55 1.17
N PHE A 131 14.90 -0.10 1.66
CA PHE A 131 14.24 -0.71 2.82
C PHE A 131 13.79 -2.14 2.52
N VAL A 132 13.03 -2.34 1.45
CA VAL A 132 12.51 -3.68 1.09
C VAL A 132 13.63 -4.61 0.66
N ARG A 133 14.67 -4.13 -0.04
CA ARG A 133 15.86 -4.95 -0.31
C ARG A 133 16.54 -5.45 0.96
N GLY A 134 16.61 -4.62 2.02
CA GLY A 134 17.09 -5.04 3.32
C GLY A 134 16.21 -6.10 4.01
N MET A 135 14.90 -6.10 3.73
CA MET A 135 13.98 -7.16 4.20
C MET A 135 14.20 -8.45 3.41
N LEU A 136 14.33 -8.38 2.09
CA LEU A 136 14.62 -9.53 1.23
C LEU A 136 15.93 -10.24 1.64
N GLU A 137 16.98 -9.47 1.93
CA GLU A 137 18.27 -9.99 2.42
C GLU A 137 18.15 -10.72 3.77
N GLN A 138 17.14 -10.41 4.59
CA GLN A 138 16.93 -11.06 5.89
C GLN A 138 15.99 -12.27 5.81
N THR A 139 15.08 -12.27 4.83
CA THR A 139 13.97 -13.22 4.77
C THR A 139 14.12 -14.29 3.69
N HIS A 140 14.89 -14.02 2.63
CA HIS A 140 15.15 -14.94 1.51
C HIS A 140 13.88 -15.66 1.02
N PRO A 141 12.87 -14.92 0.53
CA PRO A 141 11.60 -15.50 0.13
C PRO A 141 11.79 -16.52 -1.01
N SER A 142 11.10 -17.64 -0.88
CA SER A 142 11.20 -18.82 -1.74
C SER A 142 10.00 -19.00 -2.66
N ASN A 143 8.87 -18.35 -2.35
CA ASN A 143 7.61 -18.49 -3.07
C ASN A 143 6.81 -17.18 -3.08
N TYR A 144 5.79 -17.11 -3.93
CA TYR A 144 4.97 -15.92 -4.11
C TYR A 144 4.24 -15.47 -2.83
N SER A 145 3.79 -16.41 -1.99
CA SER A 145 3.08 -16.08 -0.74
C SER A 145 3.99 -15.35 0.24
N GLU A 146 5.28 -15.69 0.29
CA GLU A 146 6.26 -15.00 1.13
C GLU A 146 6.56 -13.59 0.61
N LEU A 147 6.59 -13.40 -0.72
CA LEU A 147 6.67 -12.05 -1.30
C LEU A 147 5.45 -11.21 -0.93
N LEU A 148 4.25 -11.80 -0.95
CA LEU A 148 3.04 -11.10 -0.53
C LEU A 148 3.10 -10.68 0.95
N GLN A 149 3.61 -11.54 1.83
CA GLN A 149 3.85 -11.19 3.24
C GLN A 149 4.85 -10.04 3.38
N ILE A 150 5.97 -10.09 2.65
CA ILE A 150 6.98 -9.02 2.68
C ILE A 150 6.40 -7.69 2.18
N SER A 151 5.58 -7.71 1.12
CA SER A 151 4.87 -6.52 0.65
C SER A 151 4.06 -5.90 1.79
N GLY A 152 3.19 -6.68 2.44
CA GLY A 152 2.41 -6.20 3.57
C GLY A 152 3.27 -5.64 4.72
N LEU A 153 4.33 -6.36 5.11
CA LEU A 153 5.25 -5.94 6.18
C LEU A 153 6.05 -4.68 5.85
N SER A 154 6.27 -4.41 4.57
CA SER A 154 7.03 -3.25 4.13
C SER A 154 6.23 -1.95 4.15
N HIS A 155 4.90 -2.03 4.30
CA HIS A 155 4.01 -0.89 4.30
C HIS A 155 3.43 -0.64 5.70
N GLY A 156 3.92 0.41 6.35
CA GLY A 156 3.41 0.87 7.64
C GLY A 156 4.53 1.10 8.65
N THR A 157 4.38 2.16 9.45
CA THR A 157 5.27 2.41 10.59
C THR A 157 5.08 1.32 11.64
N ASP A 158 6.17 0.89 12.28
CA ASP A 158 6.18 -0.12 13.35
C ASP A 158 5.62 -1.51 12.97
N VAL A 159 5.47 -1.79 11.67
CA VAL A 159 5.10 -3.13 11.17
C VAL A 159 6.32 -4.04 11.12
N TRP A 160 7.40 -3.58 10.49
CA TRP A 160 8.65 -4.35 10.38
C TRP A 160 9.64 -4.03 11.50
N ILE A 161 10.15 -2.78 11.54
CA ILE A 161 11.23 -2.35 12.44
C ILE A 161 10.74 -2.33 13.89
N GLY A 162 11.43 -3.04 14.78
CA GLY A 162 11.09 -3.10 16.21
C GLY A 162 9.88 -4.00 16.49
N ASN A 163 9.47 -4.81 15.52
CA ASN A 163 8.29 -5.67 15.61
C ASN A 163 8.55 -7.01 14.89
N ALA A 164 8.08 -7.18 13.65
CA ALA A 164 8.25 -8.42 12.90
C ALA A 164 9.72 -8.81 12.71
N ASP A 165 10.62 -7.83 12.54
CA ASP A 165 12.04 -8.08 12.35
C ASP A 165 12.68 -8.69 13.61
N GLU A 166 12.30 -8.23 14.80
CA GLU A 166 12.78 -8.78 16.07
C GLU A 166 12.27 -10.20 16.30
N LEU A 167 10.99 -10.45 16.00
CA LEU A 167 10.39 -11.79 16.14
C LEU A 167 11.07 -12.82 15.23
N ILE A 168 11.42 -12.42 14.01
CA ILE A 168 12.13 -13.27 13.05
C ILE A 168 13.59 -13.46 13.48
N LYS A 169 14.31 -12.40 13.86
CA LYS A 169 15.71 -12.49 14.32
C LYS A 169 15.85 -13.36 15.58
N ASN A 170 14.87 -13.33 16.47
CA ASN A 170 14.85 -14.13 17.69
C ASN A 170 14.35 -15.57 17.46
N GLY A 171 13.97 -15.93 16.23
CA GLY A 171 13.44 -17.25 15.89
C GLY A 171 12.08 -17.56 16.51
N THR A 172 11.36 -16.53 16.98
CA THR A 172 10.01 -16.66 17.56
C THR A 172 8.96 -16.84 16.47
N ALA A 173 9.17 -16.20 15.32
CA ALA A 173 8.33 -16.27 14.13
C ALA A 173 9.19 -16.49 12.88
N THR A 174 8.57 -16.93 11.80
CA THR A 174 9.11 -16.97 10.44
C THR A 174 8.34 -16.00 9.56
N ILE A 175 8.85 -15.71 8.35
CA ILE A 175 8.13 -14.85 7.39
C ILE A 175 6.74 -15.39 7.04
N ALA A 176 6.53 -16.71 7.16
CA ALA A 176 5.28 -17.37 6.84
C ALA A 176 4.20 -17.22 7.95
N ASN A 177 4.59 -16.96 9.20
CA ASN A 177 3.65 -16.93 10.33
C ASN A 177 3.62 -15.60 11.09
N VAL A 178 4.45 -14.62 10.70
CA VAL A 178 4.37 -13.26 11.22
C VAL A 178 3.15 -12.54 10.61
N ILE A 179 2.64 -11.52 11.32
CA ILE A 179 1.47 -10.75 10.86
C ILE A 179 1.90 -9.78 9.75
N GLY A 180 1.82 -10.19 8.49
CA GLY A 180 2.07 -9.31 7.34
C GLY A 180 0.82 -8.75 6.67
N CYS A 181 -0.36 -9.33 6.91
CA CYS A 181 -1.63 -8.83 6.39
C CYS A 181 -2.69 -8.74 7.50
N ARG A 182 -3.60 -7.76 7.39
CA ARG A 182 -4.72 -7.63 8.35
C ARG A 182 -5.58 -8.89 8.39
N ASP A 183 -5.81 -9.51 7.25
CA ASP A 183 -6.67 -10.69 7.11
C ASP A 183 -6.13 -11.89 7.92
N ASN A 184 -4.81 -11.97 8.13
CA ASN A 184 -4.20 -12.97 9.00
C ASN A 184 -4.69 -12.81 10.45
N ILE A 185 -4.77 -11.58 10.97
CA ILE A 185 -5.25 -11.31 12.34
C ILE A 185 -6.65 -11.89 12.53
N MET A 186 -7.59 -11.55 11.64
CA MET A 186 -8.96 -12.03 11.74
C MET A 186 -9.03 -13.56 11.61
N THR A 187 -8.34 -14.11 10.62
CA THR A 187 -8.40 -15.55 10.33
C THR A 187 -7.78 -16.37 11.44
N ASP A 188 -6.65 -15.93 12.00
CA ASP A 188 -5.96 -16.61 13.11
C ASP A 188 -6.80 -16.58 14.39
N LEU A 189 -7.41 -15.44 14.72
CA LEU A 189 -8.31 -15.33 15.88
C LEU A 189 -9.52 -16.27 15.76
N ILE A 190 -10.15 -16.32 14.58
CA ILE A 190 -11.25 -17.25 14.31
C ILE A 190 -10.77 -18.70 14.47
N ASN A 191 -9.59 -19.04 13.92
CA ASN A 191 -9.00 -20.37 14.05
C ASN A 191 -8.67 -20.74 15.51
N TRP A 192 -8.36 -19.75 16.36
CA TRP A 192 -8.15 -19.93 17.80
C TRP A 192 -9.47 -19.94 18.61
N GLY A 193 -10.62 -19.79 17.95
CA GLY A 193 -11.94 -19.94 18.56
C GLY A 193 -12.62 -18.63 18.96
N LEU A 194 -12.11 -17.48 18.51
CA LEU A 194 -12.78 -16.20 18.73
C LEU A 194 -13.97 -16.02 17.77
N ASP A 195 -14.97 -15.24 18.21
CA ASP A 195 -16.12 -14.91 17.37
C ASP A 195 -15.70 -14.07 16.15
N SER A 196 -16.39 -14.25 15.03
CA SER A 196 -16.06 -13.58 13.75
C SER A 196 -16.22 -12.06 13.83
N GLU A 197 -17.25 -11.54 14.52
CA GLU A 197 -17.46 -10.10 14.66
C GLU A 197 -16.37 -9.48 15.55
N LEU A 198 -16.04 -10.14 16.66
CA LEU A 198 -14.97 -9.68 17.54
C LEU A 198 -13.60 -9.73 16.83
N SER A 199 -13.33 -10.79 16.08
CA SER A 199 -12.09 -10.93 15.30
C SER A 199 -11.95 -9.82 14.25
N PHE A 200 -13.04 -9.49 13.56
CA PHE A 200 -13.08 -8.37 12.62
C PHE A 200 -12.83 -7.03 13.32
N GLN A 201 -13.47 -6.77 14.46
CA GLN A 201 -13.27 -5.53 15.22
C GLN A 201 -11.82 -5.38 15.69
N ILE A 202 -11.19 -6.46 16.16
CA ILE A 202 -9.77 -6.45 16.56
C ILE A 202 -8.87 -6.15 15.36
N MET A 203 -9.07 -6.86 14.24
CA MET A 203 -8.31 -6.61 13.00
C MET A 203 -8.43 -5.14 12.55
N GLU A 204 -9.64 -4.59 12.55
CA GLU A 204 -9.88 -3.20 12.16
C GLU A 204 -9.23 -2.20 13.14
N SER A 205 -9.23 -2.48 14.45
CA SER A 205 -8.52 -1.62 15.41
C SER A 205 -7.02 -1.60 15.14
N VAL A 206 -6.40 -2.79 15.01
CA VAL A 206 -4.95 -2.94 14.83
C VAL A 206 -4.49 -2.30 13.51
N ARG A 207 -5.19 -2.53 12.40
CA ARG A 207 -4.82 -1.96 11.09
C ARG A 207 -4.95 -0.43 11.03
N HIS A 208 -5.66 0.17 11.97
CA HIS A 208 -5.78 1.63 12.16
C HIS A 208 -4.83 2.17 13.24
N GLY A 209 -3.98 1.34 13.85
CA GLY A 209 -3.03 1.74 14.88
C GLY A 209 -3.67 2.22 16.18
N ARG A 210 -4.81 1.63 16.57
CA ARG A 210 -5.57 1.96 17.79
C ARG A 210 -5.44 0.90 18.88
#